data_AF-A0A0F7S3I4-F1
#
_entry.id   AF-A0A0F7S3I4-F1
#
_cell.length_a   1.000
_cell.length_b   1.000
_cell.length_c   1.000
_cell.angle_alpha   90.00
_cell.angle_beta   90.00
_cell.angle_gamma   90.00
#
_symmetry.space_group_name_H-M   'P 1'
#
loop_
_entity.id
_entity.type
_entity.pdbx_description
1 polymer ?
#
loop_
_entity_poly.entity_id
_entity_poly.type
_entity_poly.pdbx_seq_one_letter_code
_entity_poly.pdbx_strand_id
1 'polypeptide(L)'
;MASFADDLLADFGSDDEQEIGVQEQGEAQQSTNGDGTDSRKRAHPENGDGPDAKRMHVDDADLDDLEDGSDDDDDDSMADANAAESSSSSTAGQGRSNGVQLGRNAVQPTAERDQAEVDELDLTIITSVRSIASLLHKGSTVHDVLRQIDHYMALPEPDLAGVLEDSPEYHLIVKANNIAVDVDNEVMVVHKFIRDHYSPRFPELETLIPNPWDYIQAVKAIGNDDTIPTSSLEGILPHGTVVVISMTASTTTGQPLAPSEWHAVQEALEMVFELESVRSRILAYVESRMSFVAPNLSAVIGTRTATKLLGVAGGLEGLSKIPACNVHLLGAAKKHSIGLSSAHGGSARSSGFIMQSELIANTPDDYKRQAVRMVSAKALLAARMDAGKTTSRDGSYGHKLHDELSKKIEKLLEPPPQKLEKVLPIPKEGGGKKRRGGRKARKAKERNGMTELRKMQNRVEFGKQEEEAFEYDESVGLGMIHSSSSGKIRAQTAEDRSKGKISKANKNRLAALRGASGGGTSSVLGRAAGAGGGRVD
;
A
#
# COMPACT_ATOMS: atom_id res chain seq x y z
N MET A 1 -33.69 10.84 19.56
CA MET A 1 -32.42 11.00 18.86
C MET A 1 -31.76 9.64 18.76
N ALA A 2 -31.92 8.96 17.63
CA ALA A 2 -31.10 7.80 17.28
C ALA A 2 -29.88 8.31 16.51
N SER A 3 -28.71 7.73 16.74
CA SER A 3 -27.47 8.18 16.12
C SER A 3 -27.26 7.49 14.76
N PHE A 4 -26.53 8.18 13.88
CA PHE A 4 -26.14 7.79 12.52
C PHE A 4 -25.37 6.43 12.41
N ALA A 5 -25.16 5.73 13.52
CA ALA A 5 -24.54 4.42 13.59
C ALA A 5 -25.52 3.26 13.36
N ASP A 6 -26.81 3.41 13.73
CA ASP A 6 -27.81 2.34 13.56
C ASP A 6 -28.21 2.16 12.07
N ASP A 7 -28.34 3.26 11.31
CA ASP A 7 -28.67 3.20 9.87
C ASP A 7 -27.58 2.51 9.02
N LEU A 8 -26.32 2.51 9.48
CA LEU A 8 -25.21 1.82 8.81
C LEU A 8 -25.12 0.32 9.13
N LEU A 9 -25.94 -0.18 10.07
CA LEU A 9 -25.99 -1.57 10.47
C LEU A 9 -27.16 -2.35 9.81
N ALA A 10 -28.17 -1.64 9.32
CA ALA A 10 -29.34 -2.24 8.66
C ALA A 10 -29.05 -2.72 7.22
N ASP A 11 -28.09 -2.10 6.52
CA ASP A 11 -27.77 -2.35 5.09
C ASP A 11 -26.87 -3.58 4.85
N PHE A 12 -26.70 -4.44 5.88
CA PHE A 12 -25.91 -5.68 5.84
C PHE A 12 -26.76 -6.95 5.99
N GLY A 13 -28.09 -6.83 5.98
CA GLY A 13 -29.02 -7.96 6.13
C GLY A 13 -29.73 -8.35 4.83
N SER A 14 -29.58 -9.62 4.45
CA SER A 14 -30.31 -10.36 3.40
C SER A 14 -30.32 -9.78 1.98
N ASP A 15 -29.74 -10.53 1.04
CA ASP A 15 -30.43 -10.84 -0.20
C ASP A 15 -30.10 -12.30 -0.57
N ASP A 16 -31.11 -13.16 -0.51
CA ASP A 16 -31.02 -14.58 -0.85
C ASP A 16 -31.19 -14.80 -2.36
N GLU A 17 -30.55 -15.88 -2.82
CA GLU A 17 -30.69 -16.60 -4.09
C GLU A 17 -31.86 -16.22 -5.03
N GLN A 18 -31.53 -15.75 -6.24
CA GLN A 18 -32.34 -16.02 -7.44
C GLN A 18 -31.46 -16.42 -8.63
N GLU A 19 -31.46 -17.71 -8.96
CA GLU A 19 -31.00 -18.21 -10.26
C GLU A 19 -31.94 -17.72 -11.37
N ILE A 20 -31.39 -17.15 -12.45
CA ILE A 20 -32.08 -17.08 -13.75
C ILE A 20 -31.10 -17.52 -14.84
N GLY A 21 -31.44 -18.61 -15.52
CA GLY A 21 -30.58 -19.25 -16.51
C GLY A 21 -30.47 -18.47 -17.83
N VAL A 22 -29.30 -18.62 -18.46
CA VAL A 22 -29.01 -18.11 -19.81
C VAL A 22 -29.54 -19.10 -20.86
N GLN A 23 -30.34 -18.62 -21.81
CA GLN A 23 -30.45 -19.24 -23.13
C GLN A 23 -30.44 -18.16 -24.23
N GLU A 24 -29.47 -18.27 -25.12
CA GLU A 24 -29.38 -17.49 -26.35
C GLU A 24 -30.40 -17.98 -27.39
N GLN A 25 -30.92 -17.05 -28.21
CA GLN A 25 -30.94 -17.23 -29.67
C GLN A 25 -31.26 -15.92 -30.41
N GLY A 26 -30.76 -15.82 -31.64
CA GLY A 26 -30.75 -14.58 -32.42
C GLY A 26 -31.79 -14.48 -33.54
N GLU A 27 -31.76 -13.31 -34.17
CA GLU A 27 -32.08 -12.98 -35.57
C GLU A 27 -33.22 -13.72 -36.32
N ALA A 28 -34.33 -12.98 -36.49
CA ALA A 28 -35.04 -12.72 -37.76
C ALA A 28 -35.40 -13.87 -38.74
N GLN A 29 -36.70 -14.01 -39.06
CA GLN A 29 -37.30 -13.53 -40.34
C GLN A 29 -38.82 -13.89 -40.50
N GLN A 30 -39.55 -12.96 -41.13
CA GLN A 30 -40.72 -13.09 -42.04
C GLN A 30 -41.58 -14.40 -42.00
N SER A 31 -42.92 -14.38 -41.87
CA SER A 31 -43.86 -13.91 -42.91
C SER A 31 -45.34 -14.36 -42.68
N THR A 32 -46.26 -13.80 -43.48
CA THR A 32 -47.64 -14.24 -43.85
C THR A 32 -48.79 -14.33 -42.82
N ASN A 33 -49.70 -13.35 -42.92
CA ASN A 33 -51.15 -13.44 -43.18
C ASN A 33 -52.00 -14.63 -42.62
N GLY A 34 -53.14 -14.28 -42.01
CA GLY A 34 -54.43 -14.83 -42.48
C GLY A 34 -55.58 -15.05 -41.47
N ASP A 35 -56.54 -14.12 -41.47
CA ASP A 35 -58.00 -14.34 -41.29
C ASP A 35 -58.59 -14.67 -39.89
N GLY A 36 -59.90 -14.40 -39.71
CA GLY A 36 -60.72 -15.14 -38.73
C GLY A 36 -61.56 -14.41 -37.67
N THR A 37 -62.49 -13.54 -38.07
CA THR A 37 -63.83 -13.34 -37.42
C THR A 37 -64.00 -12.86 -35.96
N ASP A 38 -64.51 -11.62 -35.86
CA ASP A 38 -65.85 -11.25 -35.31
C ASP A 38 -66.12 -11.02 -33.78
N SER A 39 -66.75 -9.86 -33.55
CA SER A 39 -67.83 -9.58 -32.59
C SER A 39 -67.56 -8.86 -31.24
N ARG A 40 -68.11 -7.63 -31.19
CA ARG A 40 -68.90 -7.02 -30.09
C ARG A 40 -68.24 -6.19 -28.96
N LYS A 41 -68.41 -4.86 -29.13
CA LYS A 41 -69.16 -3.93 -28.21
C LYS A 41 -68.58 -3.64 -26.80
N ARG A 42 -68.05 -2.42 -26.61
CA ARG A 42 -68.80 -1.22 -26.08
C ARG A 42 -67.89 0.03 -26.01
N ALA A 43 -68.50 1.19 -25.76
CA ALA A 43 -67.90 2.52 -25.93
C ALA A 43 -67.54 3.24 -24.60
N HIS A 44 -66.76 4.33 -24.76
CA HIS A 44 -66.65 5.57 -23.95
C HIS A 44 -67.89 5.98 -23.12
N PRO A 45 -67.81 6.90 -22.11
CA PRO A 45 -66.86 8.04 -21.97
C PRO A 45 -66.35 8.28 -20.51
N GLU A 46 -65.68 9.35 -20.04
CA GLU A 46 -65.06 10.60 -20.60
C GLU A 46 -64.02 11.22 -19.59
N ASN A 47 -63.29 12.26 -20.02
CA ASN A 47 -62.69 13.41 -19.30
C ASN A 47 -61.98 13.26 -17.91
N GLY A 48 -60.72 13.69 -17.86
CA GLY A 48 -59.95 13.98 -16.62
C GLY A 48 -58.66 14.77 -16.93
N ASP A 49 -58.61 16.03 -16.52
CA ASP A 49 -57.58 17.03 -16.87
C ASP A 49 -56.42 17.11 -15.84
N GLY A 50 -55.26 17.64 -16.26
CA GLY A 50 -54.22 18.17 -15.34
C GLY A 50 -53.01 17.26 -15.00
N PRO A 51 -51.76 17.73 -15.20
CA PRO A 51 -50.52 17.02 -14.81
C PRO A 51 -49.88 17.60 -13.53
N ASP A 52 -49.00 16.85 -12.85
CA ASP A 52 -47.78 17.47 -12.28
C ASP A 52 -46.61 16.51 -12.02
N ALA A 53 -45.41 17.06 -11.97
CA ALA A 53 -44.15 16.32 -12.11
C ALA A 53 -43.46 15.95 -10.78
N LYS A 54 -42.92 14.72 -10.71
CA LYS A 54 -41.88 14.36 -9.73
C LYS A 54 -40.64 15.25 -9.94
N ARG A 55 -40.42 16.20 -9.03
CA ARG A 55 -39.19 17.01 -9.00
C ARG A 55 -38.04 16.16 -8.48
N MET A 56 -37.02 15.94 -9.31
CA MET A 56 -35.75 15.40 -8.82
C MET A 56 -35.01 16.47 -8.01
N HIS A 57 -34.40 16.02 -6.91
CA HIS A 57 -33.51 16.81 -6.07
C HIS A 57 -32.29 17.25 -6.91
N VAL A 58 -31.81 18.47 -6.68
CA VAL A 58 -30.57 18.99 -7.28
C VAL A 58 -29.66 19.40 -6.14
N ASP A 59 -28.40 18.98 -6.19
CA ASP A 59 -27.44 19.13 -5.10
C ASP A 59 -27.27 20.59 -4.66
N ASP A 60 -27.78 20.94 -3.48
CA ASP A 60 -27.67 22.28 -2.87
C ASP A 60 -26.38 22.45 -2.04
N ALA A 61 -25.37 21.59 -2.24
CA ALA A 61 -24.14 21.49 -1.43
C ALA A 61 -23.20 22.73 -1.47
N ASP A 62 -23.41 23.65 -2.40
CA ASP A 62 -22.65 24.92 -2.53
C ASP A 62 -23.32 26.11 -1.80
N LEU A 63 -24.37 25.85 -1.02
CA LEU A 63 -25.17 26.90 -0.38
C LEU A 63 -24.85 27.15 1.10
N ASP A 64 -24.12 26.28 1.80
CA ASP A 64 -23.96 26.40 3.26
C ASP A 64 -22.92 27.45 3.71
N ASP A 65 -22.09 27.99 2.81
CA ASP A 65 -21.08 29.03 3.09
C ASP A 65 -21.71 30.44 3.23
N LEU A 66 -22.81 30.56 3.99
CA LEU A 66 -23.58 31.80 4.17
C LEU A 66 -23.83 32.25 5.61
N GLU A 67 -23.44 31.46 6.61
CA GLU A 67 -23.31 31.91 7.99
C GLU A 67 -21.83 32.09 8.33
N ASP A 68 -21.33 33.31 8.08
CA ASP A 68 -20.45 34.04 9.00
C ASP A 68 -20.36 35.52 8.54
N GLY A 69 -20.32 36.44 9.50
CA GLY A 69 -20.26 37.89 9.25
C GLY A 69 -20.96 38.74 10.31
N SER A 70 -20.27 38.91 11.44
CA SER A 70 -20.45 39.91 12.51
C SER A 70 -21.77 39.94 13.29
N ASP A 71 -21.68 39.63 14.59
CA ASP A 71 -21.74 40.66 15.64
C ASP A 71 -20.72 40.29 16.75
N ASP A 72 -20.15 41.30 17.41
CA ASP A 72 -19.08 41.19 18.43
C ASP A 72 -19.64 41.20 19.88
N ASP A 73 -18.75 40.87 20.83
CA ASP A 73 -18.79 41.14 22.29
C ASP A 73 -19.88 40.49 23.18
N ASP A 74 -19.45 39.59 24.08
CA ASP A 74 -19.58 39.81 25.53
C ASP A 74 -18.76 38.79 26.39
N ASP A 75 -17.83 39.35 27.15
CA ASP A 75 -17.17 39.04 28.44
C ASP A 75 -16.99 37.63 29.09
N ASP A 76 -16.01 37.61 30.00
CA ASP A 76 -15.40 36.57 30.83
C ASP A 76 -16.29 35.49 31.51
N SER A 77 -15.71 34.29 31.66
CA SER A 77 -15.34 33.80 33.02
C SER A 77 -14.49 32.51 33.02
N MET A 78 -13.42 32.55 33.81
CA MET A 78 -12.57 31.39 34.13
C MET A 78 -13.26 30.44 35.14
N ALA A 79 -13.20 29.13 34.89
CA ALA A 79 -13.47 28.10 35.89
C ALA A 79 -12.42 26.98 35.79
N ASP A 80 -11.41 27.06 36.66
CA ASP A 80 -10.33 26.08 36.79
C ASP A 80 -10.83 24.81 37.52
N ALA A 81 -10.44 23.62 37.04
CA ALA A 81 -10.94 22.35 37.54
C ALA A 81 -9.88 21.22 37.46
N ASN A 82 -8.81 21.41 38.23
CA ASN A 82 -7.99 20.40 38.91
C ASN A 82 -7.63 19.07 38.21
N ALA A 83 -6.32 18.85 38.11
CA ALA A 83 -5.72 17.55 37.86
C ALA A 83 -5.99 16.53 38.97
N ALA A 84 -5.97 15.25 38.61
CA ALA A 84 -5.78 14.13 39.52
C ALA A 84 -4.54 13.34 39.09
N GLU A 85 -3.38 13.69 39.65
CA GLU A 85 -2.19 12.84 39.59
C GLU A 85 -2.35 11.64 40.53
N SER A 86 -1.89 10.46 40.09
CA SER A 86 -1.60 9.35 41.00
C SER A 86 -0.26 8.69 40.66
N SER A 87 0.78 9.27 41.30
CA SER A 87 2.02 8.63 41.78
C SER A 87 2.56 7.39 41.05
N SER A 88 3.73 7.57 40.46
CA SER A 88 4.64 6.49 40.04
C SER A 88 5.21 5.69 41.23
N SER A 89 5.58 4.42 40.96
CA SER A 89 6.64 3.72 41.70
C SER A 89 7.77 3.37 40.74
N SER A 90 8.99 3.79 41.09
CA SER A 90 10.16 3.79 40.20
C SER A 90 10.96 2.49 40.26
N THR A 91 11.45 2.00 39.12
CA THR A 91 12.72 1.23 39.08
C THR A 91 13.48 1.49 37.76
N ALA A 92 14.75 1.89 37.93
CA ALA A 92 15.86 2.04 36.99
C ALA A 92 15.68 1.80 35.46
N GLY A 93 15.80 2.89 34.70
CA GLY A 93 16.92 3.10 33.77
C GLY A 93 17.08 2.21 32.52
N GLN A 94 16.51 2.63 31.38
CA GLN A 94 17.15 2.61 30.06
C GLN A 94 16.41 3.53 29.07
N GLY A 95 17.07 3.91 27.97
CA GLY A 95 16.62 4.99 27.08
C GLY A 95 15.26 4.74 26.41
N ARG A 96 14.33 5.70 26.54
CA ARG A 96 13.00 5.65 25.91
C ARG A 96 13.13 5.85 24.40
N SER A 97 13.20 4.75 23.64
CA SER A 97 12.95 4.78 22.21
C SER A 97 11.44 4.83 21.94
N ASN A 98 11.00 5.62 20.96
CA ASN A 98 9.63 5.53 20.41
C ASN A 98 9.52 4.28 19.52
N GLY A 99 9.65 3.11 20.12
CA GLY A 99 9.27 1.82 19.54
C GLY A 99 7.95 1.35 20.11
N VAL A 100 7.22 0.52 19.37
CA VAL A 100 6.17 -0.32 19.96
C VAL A 100 6.82 -1.15 21.05
N GLN A 101 6.27 -1.14 22.26
CA GLN A 101 6.82 -1.89 23.38
C GLN A 101 6.58 -3.39 23.13
N LEU A 102 7.61 -4.07 22.63
CA LEU A 102 7.56 -5.47 22.22
C LEU A 102 7.30 -6.38 23.43
N GLY A 103 6.72 -7.56 23.18
CA GLY A 103 6.44 -8.55 24.22
C GLY A 103 7.70 -9.06 24.91
N ARG A 104 7.56 -9.67 26.11
CA ARG A 104 8.70 -10.20 26.88
C ARG A 104 9.53 -11.24 26.13
N ASN A 105 8.89 -11.99 25.22
CA ASN A 105 9.52 -13.06 24.43
C ASN A 105 9.80 -12.62 22.97
N ALA A 106 9.86 -11.31 22.71
CA ALA A 106 10.07 -10.79 21.36
C ALA A 106 11.50 -11.03 20.86
N VAL A 107 11.62 -11.75 19.75
CA VAL A 107 12.87 -12.00 19.02
C VAL A 107 12.91 -11.07 17.82
N GLN A 108 14.02 -10.35 17.63
CA GLN A 108 14.24 -9.61 16.39
C GLN A 108 14.48 -10.61 15.25
N PRO A 109 13.71 -10.57 14.15
CA PRO A 109 13.99 -11.42 13.00
C PRO A 109 15.31 -11.04 12.35
N THR A 110 15.97 -12.04 11.76
CA THR A 110 17.13 -11.82 10.90
C THR A 110 16.78 -10.84 9.78
N ALA A 111 17.67 -9.89 9.51
CA ALA A 111 17.52 -8.97 8.38
C ALA A 111 17.82 -9.71 7.07
N GLU A 112 16.91 -9.64 6.10
CA GLU A 112 17.20 -10.06 4.72
C GLU A 112 18.20 -9.09 4.10
N ARG A 113 19.21 -9.60 3.39
CA ARG A 113 20.18 -8.80 2.64
C ARG A 113 19.54 -8.25 1.38
N ASP A 114 19.80 -6.98 1.08
CA ASP A 114 19.42 -6.38 -0.19
C ASP A 114 20.35 -6.92 -1.30
N GLN A 115 19.77 -7.41 -2.42
CA GLN A 115 20.53 -7.99 -3.54
C GLN A 115 21.63 -7.04 -4.07
N ALA A 116 21.38 -5.73 -4.08
CA ALA A 116 22.35 -4.72 -4.49
C ALA A 116 23.60 -4.67 -3.58
N GLU A 117 23.46 -4.87 -2.26
CA GLU A 117 24.61 -4.94 -1.34
C GLU A 117 25.46 -6.18 -1.62
N VAL A 118 24.83 -7.31 -1.97
CA VAL A 118 25.54 -8.52 -2.38
C VAL A 118 26.28 -8.26 -3.70
N ASP A 119 25.64 -7.61 -4.67
CA ASP A 119 26.21 -7.31 -5.98
C ASP A 119 27.40 -6.33 -5.94
N GLU A 120 27.63 -5.58 -4.86
CA GLU A 120 28.84 -4.76 -4.65
C GLU A 120 30.08 -5.54 -4.14
N LEU A 121 29.92 -6.72 -3.53
CA LEU A 121 31.04 -7.50 -2.93
C LEU A 121 31.98 -8.14 -3.97
N ASP A 122 33.23 -7.71 -4.12
CA ASP A 122 34.18 -8.47 -4.98
C ASP A 122 34.60 -9.79 -4.31
N LEU A 123 34.14 -10.92 -4.84
CA LEU A 123 34.45 -12.26 -4.33
C LEU A 123 35.53 -13.01 -5.13
N THR A 124 36.04 -12.41 -6.22
CA THR A 124 37.03 -13.05 -7.12
C THR A 124 38.35 -13.42 -6.44
N ILE A 125 38.71 -12.68 -5.38
CA ILE A 125 39.94 -12.86 -4.61
C ILE A 125 39.89 -14.10 -3.69
N ILE A 126 38.69 -14.60 -3.38
CA ILE A 126 38.49 -15.62 -2.34
C ILE A 126 38.51 -17.02 -2.96
N THR A 127 39.36 -17.91 -2.43
CA THR A 127 39.64 -19.23 -3.04
C THR A 127 38.78 -20.39 -2.52
N SER A 128 38.01 -20.22 -1.44
CA SER A 128 37.08 -21.24 -0.93
C SER A 128 35.83 -20.61 -0.35
N VAL A 129 34.68 -21.19 -0.69
CA VAL A 129 33.37 -20.73 -0.24
C VAL A 129 33.22 -20.83 1.28
N ARG A 130 33.91 -21.79 1.90
CA ARG A 130 33.88 -21.97 3.36
C ARG A 130 34.38 -20.75 4.13
N SER A 131 35.18 -19.84 3.55
CA SER A 131 35.52 -18.61 4.28
C SER A 131 34.41 -17.56 4.27
N ILE A 132 33.40 -17.72 3.40
CA ILE A 132 32.29 -16.77 3.21
C ILE A 132 31.00 -17.31 3.84
N ALA A 133 30.69 -18.58 3.58
CA ALA A 133 29.53 -19.27 4.12
C ALA A 133 29.84 -19.83 5.53
N SER A 134 29.33 -19.15 6.55
CA SER A 134 29.60 -19.43 7.95
C SER A 134 28.63 -20.46 8.54
N LEU A 135 27.39 -20.51 8.06
CA LEU A 135 26.30 -21.30 8.66
C LEU A 135 26.52 -22.82 8.62
N LEU A 136 27.28 -23.35 7.66
CA LEU A 136 27.58 -24.78 7.54
C LEU A 136 28.90 -25.21 8.21
N HIS A 137 29.50 -24.37 9.05
CA HIS A 137 30.65 -24.80 9.85
C HIS A 137 30.27 -25.85 10.90
N LYS A 138 31.17 -26.80 11.14
CA LYS A 138 31.04 -27.78 12.23
C LYS A 138 30.98 -27.05 13.57
N GLY A 139 29.84 -27.17 14.26
CA GLY A 139 29.55 -26.43 15.51
C GLY A 139 28.75 -25.14 15.31
N SER A 140 28.20 -24.89 14.12
CA SER A 140 27.27 -23.78 13.89
C SER A 140 25.91 -24.00 14.58
N THR A 141 25.21 -22.89 14.77
CA THR A 141 23.84 -22.84 15.30
C THR A 141 22.82 -23.63 14.47
N VAL A 142 23.13 -23.86 13.18
CA VAL A 142 22.29 -24.60 12.23
C VAL A 142 22.23 -26.08 12.62
N HIS A 143 23.37 -26.72 12.87
CA HIS A 143 23.39 -28.14 13.24
C HIS A 143 22.70 -28.39 14.60
N ASP A 144 22.84 -27.47 15.55
CA ASP A 144 22.12 -27.54 16.83
C ASP A 144 20.60 -27.43 16.64
N VAL A 145 20.14 -26.52 15.77
CA VAL A 145 18.72 -26.36 15.46
C VAL A 145 18.18 -27.53 14.67
N LEU A 146 18.92 -28.09 13.70
CA LEU A 146 18.52 -29.31 12.99
C LEU A 146 18.40 -30.51 13.95
N ARG A 147 19.35 -30.67 14.89
CA ARG A 147 19.26 -31.72 15.92
C ARG A 147 18.03 -31.52 16.83
N GLN A 148 17.69 -30.28 17.16
CA GLN A 148 16.49 -29.96 17.95
C GLN A 148 15.22 -30.23 17.13
N ILE A 149 15.17 -29.86 15.86
CA ILE A 149 14.08 -30.17 14.92
C ILE A 149 13.87 -31.68 14.83
N ASP A 150 14.92 -32.46 14.59
CA ASP A 150 14.85 -33.92 14.49
C ASP A 150 14.36 -34.55 15.81
N HIS A 151 14.69 -33.96 16.97
CA HIS A 151 14.17 -34.39 18.27
C HIS A 151 12.67 -34.12 18.44
N TYR A 152 12.20 -32.90 18.12
CA TYR A 152 10.77 -32.57 18.22
C TYR A 152 9.92 -33.27 17.13
N MET A 153 10.47 -33.54 15.95
CA MET A 153 9.80 -34.34 14.91
C MET A 153 9.66 -35.82 15.27
N ALA A 154 10.54 -36.36 16.11
CA ALA A 154 10.43 -37.72 16.64
C ALA A 154 9.44 -37.84 17.82
N LEU A 155 9.05 -36.72 18.43
CA LEU A 155 8.03 -36.68 19.48
C LEU A 155 6.62 -36.64 18.88
N PRO A 156 5.61 -37.24 19.55
CA PRO A 156 4.21 -37.13 19.13
C PRO A 156 3.74 -35.67 19.14
N GLU A 157 2.57 -35.42 18.54
CA GLU A 157 2.01 -34.07 18.40
C GLU A 157 1.97 -33.30 19.74
N PRO A 158 2.25 -31.98 19.74
CA PRO A 158 2.46 -31.26 20.99
C PRO A 158 1.17 -31.18 21.79
N ASP A 159 1.22 -31.49 23.08
CA ASP A 159 0.08 -31.32 23.98
C ASP A 159 -0.22 -29.82 24.19
N LEU A 160 -1.15 -29.31 23.38
CA LEU A 160 -1.48 -27.88 23.26
C LEU A 160 -2.23 -27.28 24.47
N ALA A 161 -2.39 -28.06 25.55
CA ALA A 161 -3.03 -27.63 26.79
C ALA A 161 -2.30 -26.47 27.51
N GLY A 162 -1.00 -26.28 27.25
CA GLY A 162 -0.17 -25.27 27.93
C GLY A 162 -0.25 -23.82 27.40
N VAL A 163 0.45 -22.92 28.11
CA VAL A 163 0.84 -21.59 27.59
C VAL A 163 1.98 -21.81 26.60
N LEU A 164 1.62 -21.90 25.33
CA LEU A 164 2.49 -22.34 24.23
C LEU A 164 3.71 -21.41 24.01
N GLU A 165 3.62 -20.15 24.42
CA GLU A 165 4.60 -19.09 24.14
C GLU A 165 5.88 -19.20 24.96
N ASP A 166 5.82 -19.80 26.14
CA ASP A 166 6.98 -20.09 26.99
C ASP A 166 7.60 -21.47 26.71
N SER A 167 7.02 -22.24 25.77
CA SER A 167 7.55 -23.56 25.43
C SER A 167 8.90 -23.47 24.70
N PRO A 168 9.84 -24.39 24.93
CA PRO A 168 11.10 -24.42 24.19
C PRO A 168 10.89 -24.73 22.70
N GLU A 169 9.80 -25.42 22.34
CA GLU A 169 9.43 -25.73 20.97
C GLU A 169 8.98 -24.47 20.20
N TYR A 170 8.21 -23.57 20.82
CA TYR A 170 7.85 -22.29 20.20
C TYR A 170 9.08 -21.41 19.92
N HIS A 171 10.01 -21.33 20.88
CA HIS A 171 11.28 -20.63 20.70
C HIS A 171 12.12 -21.25 19.57
N LEU A 172 12.08 -22.58 19.41
CA LEU A 172 12.72 -23.27 18.29
C LEU A 172 12.08 -22.90 16.95
N ILE A 173 10.75 -22.81 16.84
CA ILE A 173 10.06 -22.43 15.58
C ILE A 173 10.50 -21.03 15.13
N VAL A 174 10.54 -20.06 16.04
CA VAL A 174 11.01 -18.69 15.73
C VAL A 174 12.49 -18.67 15.37
N LYS A 175 13.34 -19.37 16.13
CA LYS A 175 14.79 -19.47 15.85
C LYS A 175 15.06 -20.16 14.51
N ALA A 176 14.31 -21.19 14.17
CA ALA A 176 14.43 -21.93 12.92
C ALA A 176 14.04 -21.05 11.72
N ASN A 177 12.98 -20.24 11.82
CA ASN A 177 12.61 -19.28 10.77
C ASN A 177 13.69 -18.21 10.56
N ASN A 178 14.29 -17.67 11.64
CA ASN A 178 15.43 -16.75 11.52
C ASN A 178 16.61 -17.41 10.80
N ILE A 179 16.97 -18.64 11.16
CA ILE A 179 18.03 -19.40 10.47
C ILE A 179 17.68 -19.66 9.00
N ALA A 180 16.41 -19.88 8.65
CA ALA A 180 16.02 -20.01 7.24
C ALA A 180 16.30 -18.71 6.45
N VAL A 181 16.12 -17.54 7.06
CA VAL A 181 16.48 -16.24 6.48
C VAL A 181 18.00 -16.07 6.40
N ASP A 182 18.76 -16.52 7.41
CA ASP A 182 20.22 -16.54 7.35
C ASP A 182 20.74 -17.49 6.24
N VAL A 183 20.06 -18.60 6.00
CA VAL A 183 20.33 -19.50 4.86
C VAL A 183 19.97 -18.84 3.52
N ASP A 184 18.81 -18.18 3.39
CA ASP A 184 18.47 -17.38 2.20
C ASP A 184 19.59 -16.36 1.88
N ASN A 185 20.06 -15.65 2.92
CA ASN A 185 21.14 -14.67 2.83
C ASN A 185 22.48 -15.29 2.39
N GLU A 186 22.88 -16.45 2.93
CA GLU A 186 24.11 -17.13 2.48
C GLU A 186 23.97 -17.70 1.07
N VAL A 187 22.81 -18.24 0.67
CA VAL A 187 22.55 -18.70 -0.71
C VAL A 187 22.73 -17.57 -1.72
N MET A 188 22.27 -16.34 -1.43
CA MET A 188 22.52 -15.17 -2.29
C MET A 188 24.02 -14.87 -2.46
N VAL A 189 24.80 -14.98 -1.37
CA VAL A 189 26.24 -14.71 -1.40
C VAL A 189 27.01 -15.83 -2.12
N VAL A 190 26.63 -17.10 -1.94
CA VAL A 190 27.26 -18.22 -2.66
C VAL A 190 26.84 -18.25 -4.13
N HIS A 191 25.61 -17.86 -4.47
CA HIS A 191 25.20 -17.63 -5.86
C HIS A 191 26.13 -16.62 -6.54
N LYS A 192 26.39 -15.48 -5.88
CA LYS A 192 27.35 -14.51 -6.38
C LYS A 192 28.77 -15.08 -6.50
N PHE A 193 29.24 -15.85 -5.52
CA PHE A 193 30.54 -16.51 -5.62
C PHE A 193 30.63 -17.40 -6.87
N ILE A 194 29.62 -18.22 -7.14
CA ILE A 194 29.56 -19.08 -8.34
C ILE A 194 29.62 -18.21 -9.59
N ARG A 195 28.86 -17.12 -9.64
CA ARG A 195 28.81 -16.18 -10.78
C ARG A 195 30.17 -15.53 -11.06
N ASP A 196 30.79 -14.95 -10.03
CA ASP A 196 32.06 -14.23 -10.16
C ASP A 196 33.20 -15.18 -10.58
N HIS A 197 33.24 -16.41 -10.05
CA HIS A 197 34.24 -17.43 -10.39
C HIS A 197 33.97 -18.20 -11.70
N TYR A 198 32.72 -18.24 -12.18
CA TYR A 198 32.35 -18.90 -13.43
C TYR A 198 32.30 -17.93 -14.63
N SER A 199 32.31 -16.61 -14.38
CA SER A 199 32.37 -15.57 -15.42
C SER A 199 33.49 -15.75 -16.47
N PRO A 200 34.73 -16.16 -16.12
CA PRO A 200 35.77 -16.41 -17.12
C PRO A 200 35.46 -17.58 -18.09
N ARG A 201 34.58 -18.51 -17.67
CA ARG A 201 34.17 -19.66 -18.48
C ARG A 201 33.06 -19.33 -19.45
N PHE A 202 32.03 -18.62 -18.98
CA PHE A 202 30.86 -18.29 -19.78
C PHE A 202 30.20 -16.99 -19.27
N PRO A 203 30.75 -15.82 -19.63
CA PRO A 203 30.33 -14.53 -19.07
C PRO A 203 28.89 -14.16 -19.46
N GLU A 204 28.42 -14.64 -20.60
CA GLU A 204 27.08 -14.36 -21.12
C GLU A 204 25.98 -15.05 -20.29
N LEU A 205 26.29 -16.16 -19.60
CA LEU A 205 25.31 -16.99 -18.87
C LEU A 205 24.56 -16.20 -17.78
N GLU A 206 25.21 -15.24 -17.12
CA GLU A 206 24.59 -14.34 -16.14
C GLU A 206 23.46 -13.52 -16.76
N THR A 207 23.67 -13.00 -17.97
CA THR A 207 22.69 -12.16 -18.66
C THR A 207 21.55 -12.97 -19.29
N LEU A 208 21.78 -14.26 -19.54
CA LEU A 208 20.79 -15.19 -20.09
C LEU A 208 19.85 -15.78 -19.03
N ILE A 209 20.33 -15.96 -17.79
CA ILE A 209 19.57 -16.60 -16.71
C ILE A 209 19.47 -15.65 -15.50
N PRO A 210 18.38 -14.87 -15.37
CA PRO A 210 18.22 -13.92 -14.26
C PRO A 210 17.79 -14.59 -12.94
N ASN A 211 17.34 -15.85 -12.96
CA ASN A 211 16.93 -16.58 -11.75
C ASN A 211 18.15 -17.29 -11.12
N PRO A 212 18.52 -16.97 -9.86
CA PRO A 212 19.67 -17.57 -9.19
C PRO A 212 19.66 -19.11 -9.14
N TRP A 213 18.50 -19.72 -8.94
CA TRP A 213 18.40 -21.17 -8.81
C TRP A 213 18.64 -21.89 -10.15
N ASP A 214 18.02 -21.37 -11.21
CA ASP A 214 18.18 -21.88 -12.57
C ASP A 214 19.63 -21.71 -13.05
N TYR A 215 20.29 -20.61 -12.68
CA TYR A 215 21.70 -20.36 -12.99
C TYR A 215 22.60 -21.42 -12.33
N ILE A 216 22.40 -21.71 -11.04
CA ILE A 216 23.17 -22.71 -10.28
C ILE A 216 22.98 -24.13 -10.85
N GLN A 217 21.76 -24.48 -11.25
CA GLN A 217 21.50 -25.75 -11.93
C GLN A 217 22.14 -25.82 -13.31
N ALA A 218 22.09 -24.73 -14.10
CA ALA A 218 22.73 -24.65 -15.40
C ALA A 218 24.26 -24.79 -15.30
N VAL A 219 24.93 -24.06 -14.39
CA VAL A 219 26.39 -24.18 -14.18
C VAL A 219 26.78 -25.62 -13.82
N LYS A 220 26.00 -26.29 -12.96
CA LYS A 220 26.23 -27.71 -12.61
C LYS A 220 26.03 -28.68 -13.78
N ALA A 221 25.08 -28.39 -14.68
CA ALA A 221 24.80 -29.22 -15.85
C ALA A 221 25.78 -29.00 -17.02
N ILE A 222 26.36 -27.80 -17.12
CA ILE A 222 27.34 -27.44 -18.16
C ILE A 222 28.74 -27.96 -17.81
N GLY A 223 29.18 -27.81 -16.56
CA GLY A 223 30.51 -28.25 -16.13
C GLY A 223 31.65 -27.36 -16.66
N ASN A 224 32.84 -27.95 -16.79
CA ASN A 224 34.03 -27.29 -17.36
C ASN A 224 34.56 -27.99 -18.62
N ASP A 225 33.75 -28.81 -19.29
CA ASP A 225 34.11 -29.49 -20.53
C ASP A 225 34.01 -28.52 -21.73
N ASP A 226 34.92 -28.61 -22.70
CA ASP A 226 34.97 -27.68 -23.85
C ASP A 226 33.67 -27.66 -24.68
N THR A 227 32.96 -28.79 -24.74
CA THR A 227 31.67 -28.91 -25.43
C THR A 227 30.50 -28.81 -24.44
N ILE A 228 29.71 -27.74 -24.54
CA ILE A 228 28.53 -27.53 -23.68
C ILE A 228 27.40 -28.49 -24.10
N PRO A 229 26.98 -29.46 -23.25
CA PRO A 229 25.99 -30.46 -23.63
C PRO A 229 24.56 -29.91 -23.50
N THR A 230 23.95 -29.55 -24.64
CA THR A 230 22.56 -29.03 -24.67
C THR A 230 21.54 -30.00 -24.08
N SER A 231 21.74 -31.31 -24.26
CA SER A 231 20.86 -32.37 -23.73
C SER A 231 20.83 -32.43 -22.20
N SER A 232 21.84 -31.89 -21.50
CA SER A 232 21.86 -31.83 -20.03
C SER A 232 21.05 -30.66 -19.47
N LEU A 233 20.68 -29.68 -20.31
CA LEU A 233 19.87 -28.52 -19.95
C LEU A 233 18.37 -28.74 -20.21
N GLU A 234 18.03 -29.73 -21.04
CA GLU A 234 16.67 -30.14 -21.34
C GLU A 234 15.99 -30.71 -20.07
N GLY A 235 15.05 -29.94 -19.51
CA GLY A 235 14.33 -30.27 -18.27
C GLY A 235 14.71 -29.41 -17.06
N ILE A 236 15.83 -28.69 -17.11
CA ILE A 236 16.17 -27.64 -16.13
C ILE A 236 15.60 -26.30 -16.60
N LEU A 237 15.88 -25.94 -17.85
CA LEU A 237 15.51 -24.64 -18.43
C LEU A 237 14.38 -24.77 -19.47
N PRO A 238 13.58 -23.70 -19.68
CA PRO A 238 12.68 -23.63 -20.82
C PRO A 238 13.44 -23.79 -22.14
N HIS A 239 12.88 -24.56 -23.09
CA HIS A 239 13.51 -24.85 -24.39
C HIS A 239 14.01 -23.59 -25.13
N GLY A 240 13.28 -22.48 -25.05
CA GLY A 240 13.71 -21.19 -25.63
C GLY A 240 15.06 -20.72 -25.08
N THR A 241 15.26 -20.79 -23.76
CA THR A 241 16.52 -20.44 -23.10
C THR A 241 17.63 -21.41 -23.47
N VAL A 242 17.35 -22.73 -23.57
CA VAL A 242 18.33 -23.74 -23.99
C VAL A 242 18.87 -23.47 -25.40
N VAL A 243 18.00 -23.09 -26.35
CA VAL A 243 18.43 -22.73 -27.72
C VAL A 243 19.30 -21.48 -27.71
N VAL A 244 18.93 -20.44 -26.96
CA VAL A 244 19.76 -19.23 -26.86
C VAL A 244 21.12 -19.57 -26.25
N ILE A 245 21.17 -20.36 -25.18
CA ILE A 245 22.41 -20.84 -24.56
C ILE A 245 23.27 -21.61 -25.57
N SER A 246 22.68 -22.50 -26.38
CA SER A 246 23.40 -23.24 -27.42
C SER A 246 24.00 -22.34 -28.51
N MET A 247 23.29 -21.27 -28.88
CA MET A 247 23.77 -20.31 -29.87
C MET A 247 24.92 -19.47 -29.31
N THR A 248 24.77 -18.94 -28.10
CA THR A 248 25.83 -18.18 -27.39
C THR A 248 27.04 -19.04 -27.08
N ALA A 249 26.85 -20.29 -26.65
CA ALA A 249 27.92 -21.27 -26.42
C ALA A 249 28.78 -21.50 -27.68
N SER A 250 28.17 -21.44 -28.87
CA SER A 250 28.88 -21.61 -30.15
C SER A 250 29.72 -20.39 -30.55
N THR A 251 29.46 -19.22 -29.95
CA THR A 251 30.16 -17.95 -30.22
C THR A 251 30.91 -17.41 -29.00
N THR A 252 30.93 -18.13 -27.88
CA THR A 252 31.45 -17.62 -26.62
C THR A 252 32.97 -17.46 -26.65
N THR A 253 33.46 -16.45 -25.95
CA THR A 253 34.89 -16.10 -25.86
C THR A 253 35.57 -16.67 -24.61
N GLY A 254 34.82 -17.35 -23.74
CA GLY A 254 35.31 -17.91 -22.48
C GLY A 254 36.30 -19.07 -22.67
N GLN A 255 37.07 -19.36 -21.62
CA GLN A 255 38.08 -20.42 -21.61
C GLN A 255 37.83 -21.43 -20.47
N PRO A 256 38.25 -22.70 -20.61
CA PRO A 256 38.16 -23.66 -19.52
C PRO A 256 38.91 -23.16 -18.29
N LEU A 257 38.24 -23.21 -17.13
CA LEU A 257 38.78 -22.76 -15.84
C LEU A 257 39.94 -23.63 -15.40
N ALA A 258 40.86 -23.05 -14.62
CA ALA A 258 41.92 -23.85 -14.01
C ALA A 258 41.32 -24.90 -13.05
N PRO A 259 41.91 -26.10 -12.91
CA PRO A 259 41.35 -27.15 -12.03
C PRO A 259 41.13 -26.71 -10.58
N SER A 260 41.92 -25.76 -10.07
CA SER A 260 41.75 -25.16 -8.74
C SER A 260 40.54 -24.25 -8.63
N GLU A 261 40.27 -23.45 -9.67
CA GLU A 261 39.12 -22.53 -9.74
C GLU A 261 37.82 -23.34 -9.94
N TRP A 262 37.86 -24.34 -10.83
CA TRP A 262 36.75 -25.27 -11.00
C TRP A 262 36.42 -26.04 -9.71
N HIS A 263 37.42 -26.47 -8.94
CA HIS A 263 37.18 -27.10 -7.64
C HIS A 263 36.53 -26.13 -6.63
N ALA A 264 36.86 -24.83 -6.66
CA ALA A 264 36.20 -23.84 -5.83
C ALA A 264 34.72 -23.64 -6.23
N VAL A 265 34.42 -23.60 -7.53
CA VAL A 265 33.04 -23.57 -8.05
C VAL A 265 32.29 -24.86 -7.69
N GLN A 266 32.93 -26.03 -7.79
CA GLN A 266 32.29 -27.31 -7.44
C GLN A 266 31.99 -27.41 -5.94
N GLU A 267 32.88 -26.93 -5.06
CA GLU A 267 32.61 -26.78 -3.62
C GLU A 267 31.44 -25.82 -3.36
N ALA A 268 31.36 -24.71 -4.12
CA ALA A 268 30.25 -23.77 -4.04
C ALA A 268 28.90 -24.41 -4.39
N LEU A 269 28.86 -25.16 -5.50
CA LEU A 269 27.67 -25.86 -5.96
C LEU A 269 27.20 -26.86 -4.90
N GLU A 270 28.07 -27.75 -4.42
CA GLU A 270 27.73 -28.74 -3.39
C GLU A 270 27.17 -28.06 -2.13
N MET A 271 27.80 -26.97 -1.69
CA MET A 271 27.35 -26.20 -0.54
C MET A 271 25.97 -25.55 -0.72
N VAL A 272 25.64 -25.01 -1.90
CA VAL A 272 24.28 -24.48 -2.14
C VAL A 272 23.23 -25.58 -2.10
N PHE A 273 23.51 -26.77 -2.65
CA PHE A 273 22.56 -27.89 -2.54
C PHE A 273 22.41 -28.36 -1.08
N GLU A 274 23.48 -28.32 -0.27
CA GLU A 274 23.38 -28.57 1.17
C GLU A 274 22.52 -27.50 1.87
N LEU A 275 22.77 -26.21 1.63
CA LEU A 275 21.97 -25.09 2.15
C LEU A 275 20.49 -25.21 1.80
N GLU A 276 20.15 -25.49 0.54
CA GLU A 276 18.74 -25.65 0.11
C GLU A 276 18.06 -26.86 0.75
N SER A 277 18.81 -27.96 0.99
CA SER A 277 18.28 -29.12 1.72
C SER A 277 17.99 -28.80 3.19
N VAL A 278 18.85 -28.00 3.83
CA VAL A 278 18.70 -27.51 5.20
C VAL A 278 17.50 -26.57 5.30
N ARG A 279 17.40 -25.60 4.37
CA ARG A 279 16.28 -24.67 4.22
C ARG A 279 14.95 -25.41 4.09
N SER A 280 14.88 -26.37 3.17
CA SER A 280 13.68 -27.18 2.93
C SER A 280 13.25 -27.95 4.18
N ARG A 281 14.19 -28.59 4.90
CA ARG A 281 13.90 -29.27 6.17
C ARG A 281 13.38 -28.32 7.25
N ILE A 282 13.98 -27.13 7.36
CA ILE A 282 13.56 -26.12 8.33
C ILE A 282 12.17 -25.58 8.00
N LEU A 283 11.88 -25.26 6.74
CA LEU A 283 10.56 -24.75 6.33
C LEU A 283 9.47 -25.80 6.54
N ALA A 284 9.70 -27.06 6.16
CA ALA A 284 8.77 -28.16 6.40
C ALA A 284 8.48 -28.38 7.90
N TYR A 285 9.51 -28.27 8.76
CA TYR A 285 9.30 -28.29 10.22
C TYR A 285 8.43 -27.12 10.69
N VAL A 286 8.77 -25.89 10.28
CA VAL A 286 8.02 -24.69 10.68
C VAL A 286 6.58 -24.76 10.20
N GLU A 287 6.30 -25.20 8.96
CA GLU A 287 4.95 -25.42 8.44
C GLU A 287 4.18 -26.47 9.25
N SER A 288 4.79 -27.63 9.48
CA SER A 288 4.16 -28.72 10.22
C SER A 288 3.81 -28.35 11.66
N ARG A 289 4.57 -27.48 12.33
CA ARG A 289 4.27 -27.01 13.69
C ARG A 289 3.38 -25.79 13.72
N MET A 290 3.49 -24.91 12.75
CA MET A 290 2.72 -23.67 12.70
C MET A 290 1.24 -23.92 12.37
N SER A 291 0.90 -24.99 11.64
CA SER A 291 -0.49 -25.46 11.50
C SER A 291 -1.13 -25.78 12.86
N PHE A 292 -0.38 -26.35 13.82
CA PHE A 292 -0.87 -26.54 15.19
C PHE A 292 -0.88 -25.23 15.99
N VAL A 293 0.15 -24.37 15.85
CA VAL A 293 0.33 -23.13 16.66
C VAL A 293 -0.65 -22.02 16.27
N ALA A 294 -0.73 -21.68 14.98
CA ALA A 294 -1.50 -20.56 14.43
C ALA A 294 -2.08 -20.92 13.03
N PRO A 295 -3.04 -21.86 12.97
CA PRO A 295 -3.61 -22.33 11.71
C PRO A 295 -4.30 -21.22 10.92
N ASN A 296 -5.10 -20.37 11.58
CA ASN A 296 -5.86 -19.35 10.87
C ASN A 296 -4.95 -18.22 10.36
N LEU A 297 -3.95 -17.82 11.15
CA LEU A 297 -2.96 -16.81 10.71
C LEU A 297 -2.16 -17.30 9.49
N SER A 298 -1.70 -18.55 9.52
CA SER A 298 -0.90 -19.13 8.44
C SER A 298 -1.67 -19.25 7.14
N ALA A 299 -2.96 -19.62 7.21
CA ALA A 299 -3.85 -19.67 6.05
C ALA A 299 -4.12 -18.29 5.40
N VAL A 300 -3.89 -17.16 6.11
CA VAL A 300 -4.16 -15.81 5.60
C VAL A 300 -2.94 -15.13 4.99
N ILE A 301 -1.73 -15.34 5.53
CA ILE A 301 -0.49 -14.63 5.11
C ILE A 301 0.70 -15.54 4.76
N GLY A 302 0.51 -16.86 4.84
CA GLY A 302 1.57 -17.85 4.66
C GLY A 302 2.42 -18.04 5.92
N THR A 303 2.90 -19.28 6.11
CA THR A 303 3.66 -19.72 7.29
C THR A 303 4.92 -18.87 7.53
N ARG A 304 5.72 -18.63 6.49
CA ARG A 304 6.98 -17.85 6.58
C ARG A 304 6.73 -16.46 7.17
N THR A 305 5.73 -15.76 6.65
CA THR A 305 5.33 -14.41 7.09
C THR A 305 4.75 -14.43 8.51
N ALA A 306 3.88 -15.40 8.79
CA ALA A 306 3.23 -15.54 10.09
C ALA A 306 4.25 -15.77 11.21
N THR A 307 5.25 -16.63 11.01
CA THR A 307 6.30 -16.89 12.01
C THR A 307 7.16 -15.66 12.28
N LYS A 308 7.49 -14.86 11.25
CA LYS A 308 8.19 -13.57 11.44
C LYS A 308 7.38 -12.59 12.30
N LEU A 309 6.08 -12.45 12.04
CA LEU A 309 5.21 -11.58 12.85
C LEU A 309 5.10 -12.04 14.30
N LEU A 310 4.97 -13.35 14.53
CA LEU A 310 4.94 -13.93 15.88
C LEU A 310 6.25 -13.73 16.64
N GLY A 311 7.39 -13.87 15.96
CA GLY A 311 8.72 -13.61 16.54
C GLY A 311 8.86 -12.17 17.03
N VAL A 312 8.53 -11.18 16.19
CA VAL A 312 8.57 -9.75 16.55
C VAL A 312 7.61 -9.43 17.70
N ALA A 313 6.39 -9.94 17.63
CA ALA A 313 5.37 -9.66 18.63
C ALA A 313 5.66 -10.35 19.98
N GLY A 314 6.48 -11.42 19.96
CA GLY A 314 6.84 -12.22 21.12
C GLY A 314 5.71 -13.13 21.58
N GLY A 315 4.94 -13.70 20.65
CA GLY A 315 3.77 -14.56 20.93
C GLY A 315 2.54 -14.24 20.07
N LEU A 316 1.57 -15.15 20.08
CA LEU A 316 0.21 -14.88 19.59
C LEU A 316 -0.50 -13.89 20.52
N GLU A 317 -0.32 -14.00 21.83
CA GLU A 317 -0.87 -13.08 22.83
C GLU A 317 -0.26 -11.69 22.62
N GLY A 318 1.06 -11.62 22.41
CA GLY A 318 1.77 -10.41 21.99
C GLY A 318 1.16 -9.80 20.73
N LEU A 319 0.97 -10.61 19.67
CA LEU A 319 0.40 -10.13 18.40
C LEU A 319 -1.06 -9.69 18.54
N SER A 320 -1.86 -10.40 19.32
CA SER A 320 -3.29 -10.11 19.53
C SER A 320 -3.55 -8.73 20.15
N LYS A 321 -2.64 -8.29 21.03
CA LYS A 321 -2.68 -6.99 21.73
C LYS A 321 -2.28 -5.81 20.82
N ILE A 322 -1.55 -6.06 19.73
CA ILE A 322 -1.16 -5.02 18.77
C ILE A 322 -2.41 -4.55 17.99
N PRO A 323 -2.59 -3.24 17.73
CA PRO A 323 -3.67 -2.74 16.89
C PRO A 323 -3.36 -2.92 15.40
N ALA A 324 -4.40 -3.11 14.57
CA ALA A 324 -4.27 -3.43 13.13
C ALA A 324 -3.38 -2.44 12.34
N CYS A 325 -3.41 -1.16 12.70
CA CYS A 325 -2.59 -0.11 12.08
C CYS A 325 -1.09 -0.26 12.32
N ASN A 326 -0.66 -0.98 13.36
CA ASN A 326 0.76 -1.20 13.65
C ASN A 326 1.29 -2.50 13.05
N VAL A 327 0.43 -3.48 12.74
CA VAL A 327 0.87 -4.80 12.24
C VAL A 327 1.59 -4.66 10.89
N HIS A 328 1.12 -3.78 10.00
CA HIS A 328 1.78 -3.52 8.71
C HIS A 328 3.13 -2.77 8.83
N LEU A 329 3.48 -2.27 10.01
CA LEU A 329 4.76 -1.62 10.31
C LEU A 329 5.77 -2.60 10.93
N LEU A 330 5.35 -3.80 11.33
CA LEU A 330 6.24 -4.82 11.89
C LEU A 330 7.20 -5.31 10.80
N GLY A 331 8.51 -5.24 11.08
CA GLY A 331 9.58 -5.53 10.13
C GLY A 331 10.04 -4.33 9.28
N ALA A 332 9.38 -3.18 9.36
CA ALA A 332 9.82 -1.99 8.63
C ALA A 332 11.17 -1.48 9.17
N ALA A 333 12.23 -1.67 8.39
CA ALA A 333 13.55 -1.16 8.68
C ALA A 333 13.52 0.38 8.85
N LYS A 334 14.14 0.90 9.92
CA LYS A 334 14.23 2.34 10.21
C LYS A 334 15.23 3.04 9.28
N LYS A 335 14.87 3.21 8.00
CA LYS A 335 15.68 3.95 7.04
C LYS A 335 15.83 5.40 7.52
N HIS A 336 17.05 5.78 7.90
CA HIS A 336 17.38 7.16 8.24
C HIS A 336 17.36 8.00 6.96
N SER A 337 16.67 9.13 6.97
CA SER A 337 16.51 10.00 5.78
C SER A 337 17.76 10.84 5.52
N ILE A 338 18.86 10.18 5.17
CA ILE A 338 20.14 10.79 4.79
C ILE A 338 20.22 10.83 3.25
N GLY A 339 19.23 11.48 2.60
CA GLY A 339 19.17 11.50 1.13
C GLY A 339 18.01 12.29 0.53
N LEU A 340 18.26 12.88 -0.63
CA LEU A 340 17.33 13.70 -1.44
C LEU A 340 16.34 12.86 -2.28
N SER A 341 15.95 11.68 -1.81
CA SER A 341 15.09 10.75 -2.56
C SER A 341 13.66 11.30 -2.69
N SER A 342 13.33 11.76 -3.89
CA SER A 342 12.01 12.34 -4.21
C SER A 342 10.87 11.32 -4.07
N ALA A 343 9.63 11.80 -4.06
CA ALA A 343 8.46 11.05 -3.60
C ALA A 343 8.13 9.76 -4.37
N HIS A 344 8.76 9.50 -5.52
CA HIS A 344 8.51 8.35 -6.41
C HIS A 344 9.05 7.00 -5.90
N GLY A 345 9.98 6.98 -4.94
CA GLY A 345 10.36 5.75 -4.20
C GLY A 345 9.27 5.27 -3.21
N GLY A 346 7.99 5.40 -3.57
CA GLY A 346 6.85 5.31 -2.67
C GLY A 346 6.60 3.91 -2.11
N SER A 347 6.83 2.88 -2.92
CA SER A 347 6.67 1.46 -2.54
C SER A 347 7.67 1.02 -1.45
N ALA A 348 8.85 1.65 -1.40
CA ALA A 348 9.92 1.33 -0.45
C ALA A 348 9.78 2.00 0.94
N ARG A 349 8.78 2.86 1.16
CA ARG A 349 8.56 3.51 2.46
C ARG A 349 7.67 2.65 3.35
N SER A 350 8.32 1.93 4.28
CA SER A 350 7.71 1.00 5.25
C SER A 350 7.27 -0.35 4.67
N SER A 351 8.21 -1.07 4.05
CA SER A 351 8.05 -2.51 3.82
C SER A 351 8.09 -3.27 5.15
N GLY A 352 6.93 -3.64 5.69
CA GLY A 352 6.82 -4.58 6.80
C GLY A 352 6.69 -6.02 6.29
N PHE A 353 6.83 -7.02 7.17
CA PHE A 353 6.85 -8.44 6.76
C PHE A 353 5.59 -8.86 5.99
N ILE A 354 4.44 -8.25 6.26
CA ILE A 354 3.18 -8.50 5.53
C ILE A 354 3.31 -8.24 4.02
N MET A 355 4.19 -7.36 3.56
CA MET A 355 4.48 -7.16 2.12
C MET A 355 4.94 -8.43 1.41
N GLN A 356 5.54 -9.38 2.15
CA GLN A 356 6.08 -10.63 1.65
C GLN A 356 5.02 -11.73 1.50
N SER A 357 3.78 -11.49 1.94
CA SER A 357 2.68 -12.42 1.73
C SER A 357 2.28 -12.47 0.25
N GLU A 358 2.00 -13.67 -0.25
CA GLU A 358 1.74 -13.94 -1.67
C GLU A 358 0.60 -13.09 -2.25
N LEU A 359 -0.48 -12.90 -1.47
CA LEU A 359 -1.59 -12.00 -1.82
C LEU A 359 -1.15 -10.58 -2.17
N ILE A 360 -0.15 -10.04 -1.46
CA ILE A 360 0.34 -8.66 -1.67
C ILE A 360 1.46 -8.62 -2.71
N ALA A 361 2.32 -9.62 -2.74
CA ALA A 361 3.36 -9.75 -3.76
C ALA A 361 2.75 -9.77 -5.18
N ASN A 362 1.64 -10.48 -5.36
CA ASN A 362 0.91 -10.61 -6.62
C ASN A 362 0.01 -9.40 -6.97
N THR A 363 -0.19 -8.46 -6.04
CA THR A 363 -1.01 -7.25 -6.29
C THR A 363 -0.15 -6.15 -6.96
N PRO A 364 -0.64 -5.38 -7.95
CA PRO A 364 0.07 -4.23 -8.52
C PRO A 364 0.31 -3.10 -7.52
N ASP A 365 1.42 -2.35 -7.68
CA ASP A 365 1.90 -1.33 -6.73
C ASP A 365 0.86 -0.27 -6.35
N ASP A 366 0.00 0.15 -7.28
CA ASP A 366 -1.08 1.12 -7.04
C ASP A 366 -2.05 0.66 -5.94
N TYR A 367 -2.35 -0.65 -5.91
CA TYR A 367 -3.29 -1.26 -4.98
C TYR A 367 -2.60 -1.91 -3.76
N LYS A 368 -1.28 -2.17 -3.80
CA LYS A 368 -0.53 -2.78 -2.67
C LYS A 368 -0.81 -2.07 -1.34
N ARG A 369 -0.84 -0.74 -1.30
CA ARG A 369 -1.12 0.03 -0.07
C ARG A 369 -2.50 -0.27 0.53
N GLN A 370 -3.50 -0.53 -0.30
CA GLN A 370 -4.84 -0.90 0.15
C GLN A 370 -4.89 -2.38 0.57
N ALA A 371 -4.32 -3.27 -0.24
CA ALA A 371 -4.20 -4.70 0.07
C ALA A 371 -3.50 -4.94 1.43
N VAL A 372 -2.35 -4.31 1.67
CA VAL A 372 -1.60 -4.35 2.94
C VAL A 372 -2.49 -4.04 4.14
N ARG A 373 -3.33 -3.00 4.06
CA ARG A 373 -4.22 -2.60 5.16
C ARG A 373 -5.32 -3.63 5.40
N MET A 374 -5.91 -4.16 4.34
CA MET A 374 -6.96 -5.19 4.44
C MET A 374 -6.41 -6.50 5.01
N VAL A 375 -5.30 -6.99 4.44
CA VAL A 375 -4.61 -8.21 4.88
C VAL A 375 -4.15 -8.06 6.33
N SER A 376 -3.54 -6.94 6.73
CA SER A 376 -3.10 -6.74 8.12
C SER A 376 -4.26 -6.75 9.13
N ALA A 377 -5.41 -6.17 8.78
CA ALA A 377 -6.58 -6.20 9.64
C ALA A 377 -7.16 -7.63 9.77
N LYS A 378 -7.26 -8.37 8.67
CA LYS A 378 -7.78 -9.75 8.68
C LYS A 378 -6.80 -10.75 9.30
N ALA A 379 -5.51 -10.62 9.06
CA ALA A 379 -4.46 -11.42 9.71
C ALA A 379 -4.46 -11.22 11.24
N LEU A 380 -4.68 -9.99 11.73
CA LEU A 380 -4.83 -9.74 13.16
C LEU A 380 -6.10 -10.38 13.76
N LEU A 381 -7.21 -10.42 13.02
CA LEU A 381 -8.41 -11.15 13.44
C LEU A 381 -8.13 -12.66 13.51
N ALA A 382 -7.44 -13.22 12.52
CA ALA A 382 -7.01 -14.62 12.53
C ALA A 382 -6.09 -14.94 13.73
N ALA A 383 -5.08 -14.10 13.99
CA ALA A 383 -4.19 -14.24 15.16
C ALA A 383 -4.94 -14.17 16.51
N ARG A 384 -5.96 -13.30 16.61
CA ARG A 384 -6.82 -13.20 17.80
C ARG A 384 -7.70 -14.45 18.00
N MET A 385 -8.20 -15.04 16.92
CA MET A 385 -8.93 -16.31 16.98
C MET A 385 -8.02 -17.49 17.38
N ASP A 386 -6.80 -17.54 16.84
CA ASP A 386 -5.80 -18.55 17.20
C ASP A 386 -5.37 -18.44 18.68
N ALA A 387 -5.23 -17.21 19.19
CA ALA A 387 -4.92 -16.90 20.59
C ALA A 387 -6.07 -17.25 21.55
N GLY A 388 -7.33 -17.05 21.14
CA GLY A 388 -8.51 -17.30 21.98
C GLY A 388 -8.78 -18.79 22.28
N LYS A 389 -8.23 -19.71 21.48
CA LYS A 389 -8.37 -21.17 21.59
C LYS A 389 -9.82 -21.74 21.58
N THR A 390 -10.86 -20.93 21.31
CA THR A 390 -12.22 -21.21 21.81
C THR A 390 -13.12 -22.14 20.99
N THR A 391 -12.87 -22.43 19.70
CA THR A 391 -13.91 -23.12 18.87
C THR A 391 -13.40 -24.13 17.83
N SER A 392 -12.39 -23.83 17.02
CA SER A 392 -11.83 -24.79 16.05
C SER A 392 -10.40 -24.44 15.66
N ARG A 393 -9.46 -25.39 15.72
CA ARG A 393 -8.07 -25.24 15.22
C ARG A 393 -7.88 -25.73 13.78
N ASP A 394 -8.98 -25.93 13.07
CA ASP A 394 -9.08 -26.52 11.74
C ASP A 394 -8.63 -25.57 10.59
N GLY A 395 -8.22 -24.33 10.88
CA GLY A 395 -7.81 -23.34 9.88
C GLY A 395 -8.93 -22.81 8.98
N SER A 396 -10.13 -23.40 9.03
CA SER A 396 -11.28 -23.06 8.18
C SER A 396 -11.79 -21.61 8.33
N TYR A 397 -11.51 -20.94 9.46
CA TYR A 397 -11.76 -19.49 9.58
C TYR A 397 -10.70 -18.66 8.82
N GLY A 398 -9.42 -19.05 8.88
CA GLY A 398 -8.35 -18.46 8.10
C GLY A 398 -8.59 -18.59 6.59
N HIS A 399 -9.00 -19.76 6.11
CA HIS A 399 -9.35 -19.96 4.69
C HIS A 399 -10.51 -19.05 4.24
N LYS A 400 -11.59 -18.94 5.04
CA LYS A 400 -12.68 -17.98 4.75
C LYS A 400 -12.19 -16.53 4.67
N LEU A 401 -11.28 -16.13 5.55
CA LEU A 401 -10.67 -14.79 5.52
C LEU A 401 -9.76 -14.59 4.30
N HIS A 402 -9.03 -15.62 3.88
CA HIS A 402 -8.23 -15.62 2.66
C HIS A 402 -9.11 -15.46 1.42
N ASP A 403 -10.23 -16.19 1.32
CA ASP A 403 -11.18 -16.09 0.22
C ASP A 403 -11.94 -14.74 0.18
N GLU A 404 -12.22 -14.16 1.35
CA GLU A 404 -12.71 -12.77 1.44
C GLU A 404 -11.68 -11.76 0.90
N LEU A 405 -10.39 -11.98 1.17
CA LEU A 405 -9.31 -11.08 0.76
C LEU A 405 -9.03 -11.20 -0.73
N SER A 406 -8.96 -12.42 -1.28
CA SER A 406 -8.74 -12.64 -2.71
C SER A 406 -9.84 -11.99 -3.55
N LYS A 407 -11.13 -12.23 -3.23
CA LYS A 407 -12.29 -11.60 -3.88
C LYS A 407 -12.27 -10.07 -3.77
N LYS A 408 -11.80 -9.51 -2.65
CA LYS A 408 -11.67 -8.05 -2.47
C LYS A 408 -10.51 -7.46 -3.27
N ILE A 409 -9.40 -8.17 -3.40
CA ILE A 409 -8.25 -7.75 -4.22
C ILE A 409 -8.64 -7.83 -5.70
N GLU A 410 -9.25 -8.93 -6.14
CA GLU A 410 -9.79 -9.11 -7.51
C GLU A 410 -10.75 -7.98 -7.89
N LYS A 411 -11.71 -7.64 -7.01
CA LYS A 411 -12.63 -6.51 -7.22
C LYS A 411 -11.96 -5.13 -7.24
N LEU A 412 -10.74 -4.98 -6.69
CA LEU A 412 -9.95 -3.74 -6.84
C LEU A 412 -9.14 -3.70 -8.13
N LEU A 413 -8.85 -4.87 -8.73
CA LEU A 413 -8.21 -4.98 -10.04
C LEU A 413 -9.20 -4.77 -11.18
N GLU A 414 -10.49 -5.04 -10.95
CA GLU A 414 -11.55 -4.78 -11.92
C GLU A 414 -11.59 -3.27 -12.29
N PRO A 415 -11.40 -2.91 -13.57
CA PRO A 415 -11.48 -1.51 -13.98
C PRO A 415 -12.91 -0.99 -13.82
N PRO A 416 -13.11 0.28 -13.43
CA PRO A 416 -14.46 0.83 -13.29
C PRO A 416 -15.20 0.76 -14.64
N PRO A 417 -16.50 0.41 -14.64
CA PRO A 417 -17.26 0.29 -15.87
C PRO A 417 -17.23 1.60 -16.65
N GLN A 418 -17.13 1.49 -17.98
CA GLN A 418 -17.00 2.66 -18.85
C GLN A 418 -18.20 3.59 -18.66
N LYS A 419 -17.92 4.84 -18.31
CA LYS A 419 -18.94 5.87 -18.15
C LYS A 419 -19.50 6.20 -19.53
N LEU A 420 -20.75 5.80 -19.77
CA LEU A 420 -21.48 6.21 -20.97
C LEU A 420 -21.47 7.74 -21.10
N GLU A 421 -21.27 8.24 -22.31
CA GLU A 421 -21.28 9.68 -22.56
C GLU A 421 -22.63 10.27 -22.17
N LYS A 422 -22.63 11.09 -21.12
CA LYS A 422 -23.83 11.77 -20.66
C LYS A 422 -24.21 12.82 -21.69
N VAL A 423 -25.21 12.49 -22.51
CA VAL A 423 -25.79 13.41 -23.49
C VAL A 423 -26.11 14.76 -22.84
N LEU A 424 -25.75 15.83 -23.54
CA LEU A 424 -26.01 17.18 -23.06
C LEU A 424 -27.53 17.37 -22.84
N PRO A 425 -27.95 18.08 -21.78
CA PRO A 425 -29.34 18.45 -21.62
C PRO A 425 -29.84 19.20 -22.86
N ILE A 426 -30.97 18.77 -23.41
CA ILE A 426 -31.59 19.37 -24.61
C ILE A 426 -31.62 20.90 -24.44
N PRO A 427 -31.06 21.68 -25.38
CA PRO A 427 -31.11 23.14 -25.33
C PRO A 427 -32.55 23.66 -25.34
N LYS A 428 -33.10 23.95 -24.15
CA LYS A 428 -34.41 24.55 -23.99
C LYS A 428 -34.30 26.06 -24.06
N GLU A 429 -34.31 26.59 -25.28
CA GLU A 429 -34.53 28.02 -25.51
C GLU A 429 -35.82 28.46 -24.80
N GLY A 430 -35.77 29.60 -24.10
CA GLY A 430 -36.95 30.14 -23.40
C GLY A 430 -37.29 29.50 -22.06
N GLY A 431 -36.47 28.60 -21.50
CA GLY A 431 -36.60 28.16 -20.10
C GLY A 431 -36.61 29.36 -19.14
N GLY A 432 -37.79 29.71 -18.60
CA GLY A 432 -38.05 30.99 -17.96
C GLY A 432 -36.97 31.43 -16.96
N LYS A 433 -36.35 32.59 -17.22
CA LYS A 433 -35.23 33.13 -16.42
C LYS A 433 -35.58 33.07 -14.93
N LYS A 434 -34.86 32.29 -14.13
CA LYS A 434 -35.10 32.16 -12.68
C LYS A 434 -34.86 33.51 -11.96
N ARG A 435 -35.90 34.34 -11.86
CA ARG A 435 -35.89 35.68 -11.22
C ARG A 435 -35.82 35.57 -9.68
N ARG A 436 -34.75 34.97 -9.15
CA ARG A 436 -34.45 34.93 -7.71
C ARG A 436 -33.78 36.24 -7.26
N GLY A 437 -34.31 36.88 -6.22
CA GLY A 437 -33.90 38.21 -5.73
C GLY A 437 -33.31 38.30 -4.32
N GLY A 438 -33.26 37.19 -3.57
CA GLY A 438 -32.76 37.16 -2.18
C GLY A 438 -31.25 37.38 -2.04
N ARG A 439 -30.78 37.69 -0.81
CA ARG A 439 -29.37 38.02 -0.45
C ARG A 439 -28.35 37.05 -1.07
N LYS A 440 -28.58 35.74 -0.92
CA LYS A 440 -27.78 34.64 -1.50
C LYS A 440 -27.68 34.71 -3.04
N ALA A 441 -28.82 34.86 -3.71
CA ALA A 441 -28.88 34.97 -5.17
C ALA A 441 -28.27 36.28 -5.68
N ARG A 442 -28.30 37.35 -4.88
CA ARG A 442 -27.63 38.62 -5.19
C ARG A 442 -26.10 38.48 -5.07
N LYS A 443 -25.60 37.98 -3.93
CA LYS A 443 -24.16 37.69 -3.69
C LYS A 443 -23.56 36.77 -4.77
N ALA A 444 -24.30 35.76 -5.21
CA ALA A 444 -23.89 34.86 -6.30
C ALA A 444 -23.86 35.56 -7.69
N LYS A 445 -24.85 36.42 -7.99
CA LYS A 445 -24.85 37.26 -9.21
C LYS A 445 -23.76 38.33 -9.18
N GLU A 446 -23.45 38.87 -8.01
CA GLU A 446 -22.38 39.86 -7.80
C GLU A 446 -21.00 39.25 -7.99
N ARG A 447 -20.79 37.98 -7.59
CA ARG A 447 -19.54 37.22 -7.80
C ARG A 447 -19.25 36.93 -9.27
N ASN A 448 -20.29 36.58 -10.04
CA ASN A 448 -20.14 36.20 -11.45
C ASN A 448 -20.44 37.36 -12.42
N GLY A 449 -20.86 38.53 -11.91
CA GLY A 449 -21.20 39.71 -12.70
C GLY A 449 -20.00 40.62 -12.91
N MET A 450 -20.01 41.34 -14.04
CA MET A 450 -18.99 42.35 -14.35
C MET A 450 -18.94 43.41 -13.25
N THR A 451 -17.74 43.69 -12.73
CA THR A 451 -17.48 44.77 -11.77
C THR A 451 -17.76 46.13 -12.38
N GLU A 452 -18.06 47.16 -11.58
CA GLU A 452 -18.29 48.50 -12.13
C GLU A 452 -17.03 49.05 -12.83
N LEU A 453 -15.85 48.75 -12.28
CA LEU A 453 -14.55 49.00 -12.92
C LEU A 453 -14.47 48.38 -14.32
N ARG A 454 -14.83 47.10 -14.49
CA ARG A 454 -14.77 46.44 -15.80
C ARG A 454 -15.86 46.93 -16.76
N LYS A 455 -17.02 47.38 -16.26
CA LYS A 455 -18.02 48.06 -17.10
C LYS A 455 -17.53 49.42 -17.59
N MET A 456 -16.78 50.16 -16.76
CA MET A 456 -16.14 51.43 -17.16
C MET A 456 -15.00 51.20 -18.16
N GLN A 457 -14.23 50.10 -18.02
CA GLN A 457 -13.24 49.70 -19.01
C GLN A 457 -13.88 49.34 -20.36
N ASN A 458 -14.98 48.59 -20.34
CA ASN A 458 -15.73 48.22 -21.54
C ASN A 458 -16.48 49.39 -22.19
N ARG A 459 -16.39 50.61 -21.64
CA ARG A 459 -16.95 51.83 -22.22
C ARG A 459 -15.81 52.65 -22.82
N VAL A 460 -15.98 53.05 -24.08
CA VAL A 460 -15.02 53.84 -24.85
C VAL A 460 -15.57 55.24 -25.10
N GLU A 461 -14.72 56.27 -25.11
CA GLU A 461 -15.14 57.61 -25.54
C GLU A 461 -15.08 57.74 -27.06
N PHE A 462 -16.21 58.03 -27.71
CA PHE A 462 -16.25 58.17 -29.15
C PHE A 462 -15.46 59.40 -29.63
N GLY A 463 -14.53 59.19 -30.55
CA GLY A 463 -13.75 60.27 -31.18
C GLY A 463 -12.50 60.71 -30.44
N LYS A 464 -12.08 59.98 -29.39
CA LYS A 464 -10.75 60.14 -28.75
C LYS A 464 -9.99 58.82 -28.78
N GLN A 465 -8.66 58.91 -28.78
CA GLN A 465 -7.80 57.74 -28.59
C GLN A 465 -7.90 57.26 -27.13
N GLU A 466 -7.95 55.95 -26.92
CA GLU A 466 -7.96 55.36 -25.58
C GLU A 466 -6.60 55.48 -24.89
N GLU A 467 -6.61 55.51 -23.56
CA GLU A 467 -5.40 55.31 -22.76
C GLU A 467 -5.18 53.79 -22.63
N GLU A 468 -4.02 53.32 -23.09
CA GLU A 468 -3.66 51.90 -23.11
C GLU A 468 -2.59 51.61 -22.05
N ALA A 469 -2.81 50.57 -21.25
CA ALA A 469 -1.77 50.00 -20.40
C ALA A 469 -1.04 48.89 -21.17
N PHE A 470 0.30 48.95 -21.21
CA PHE A 470 1.11 47.84 -21.71
C PHE A 470 1.28 46.80 -20.58
N GLU A 471 0.80 45.57 -20.82
CA GLU A 471 1.05 44.42 -19.96
C GLU A 471 1.65 43.29 -20.81
N TYR A 472 2.89 42.92 -20.50
CA TYR A 472 3.74 42.07 -21.36
C TYR A 472 3.96 42.67 -22.77
N ASP A 473 3.36 42.08 -23.80
CA ASP A 473 3.62 42.36 -25.24
C ASP A 473 2.33 42.81 -25.99
N GLU A 474 1.21 42.92 -25.28
CA GLU A 474 -0.06 43.43 -25.80
C GLU A 474 -0.49 44.69 -25.03
N SER A 475 -1.18 45.61 -25.72
CA SER A 475 -1.75 46.80 -25.10
C SER A 475 -3.21 46.59 -24.72
N VAL A 476 -3.57 46.96 -23.50
CA VAL A 476 -4.91 46.79 -22.93
C VAL A 476 -5.55 48.15 -22.75
N GLY A 477 -6.58 48.44 -23.54
CA GLY A 477 -7.39 49.65 -23.42
C GLY A 477 -8.02 49.78 -22.03
N LEU A 478 -7.85 50.95 -21.41
CA LEU A 478 -8.42 51.27 -20.09
C LEU A 478 -9.82 51.90 -20.19
N GLY A 479 -10.28 52.21 -21.41
CA GLY A 479 -11.58 52.83 -21.68
C GLY A 479 -11.84 54.05 -20.81
N MET A 480 -13.02 54.11 -20.20
CA MET A 480 -13.45 55.24 -19.36
C MET A 480 -13.01 55.15 -17.89
N ILE A 481 -12.14 54.21 -17.47
CA ILE A 481 -11.62 54.19 -16.09
C ILE A 481 -10.87 55.51 -15.77
N HIS A 482 -10.19 56.08 -16.76
CA HIS A 482 -9.33 57.25 -16.63
C HIS A 482 -9.99 58.60 -16.97
N SER A 483 -11.31 58.65 -17.20
CA SER A 483 -12.00 59.88 -17.65
C SER A 483 -12.04 61.02 -16.61
N SER A 484 -11.38 60.87 -15.47
CA SER A 484 -11.19 61.89 -14.45
C SER A 484 -9.79 62.50 -14.59
N SER A 485 -9.72 63.79 -14.94
CA SER A 485 -8.55 64.58 -15.37
C SER A 485 -7.26 64.57 -14.52
N SER A 486 -7.13 63.72 -13.49
CA SER A 486 -5.92 63.52 -12.70
C SER A 486 -5.33 62.15 -13.04
N GLY A 487 -4.12 62.11 -13.59
CA GLY A 487 -3.37 60.88 -13.93
C GLY A 487 -2.89 60.07 -12.72
N LYS A 488 -3.76 59.86 -11.73
CA LYS A 488 -3.55 59.06 -10.52
C LYS A 488 -4.80 58.23 -10.27
N ILE A 489 -4.72 56.94 -10.55
CA ILE A 489 -5.77 55.95 -10.27
C ILE A 489 -5.95 55.82 -8.75
N ARG A 490 -6.85 56.61 -8.17
CA ARG A 490 -7.20 56.54 -6.73
C ARG A 490 -8.71 56.59 -6.47
N ALA A 491 -9.53 56.65 -7.52
CA ALA A 491 -10.95 57.03 -7.42
C ALA A 491 -11.96 55.87 -7.39
N GLN A 492 -11.54 54.62 -7.65
CA GLN A 492 -12.42 53.45 -7.57
C GLN A 492 -11.74 52.37 -6.73
N THR A 493 -12.29 52.11 -5.54
CA THR A 493 -11.82 51.04 -4.66
C THR A 493 -12.00 49.69 -5.34
N ALA A 494 -10.92 48.91 -5.43
CA ALA A 494 -11.00 47.54 -5.93
C ALA A 494 -11.94 46.74 -5.01
N GLU A 495 -13.08 46.33 -5.54
CA GLU A 495 -14.15 45.72 -4.76
C GLU A 495 -13.69 44.37 -4.17
N ASP A 496 -13.94 44.09 -2.89
CA ASP A 496 -13.50 42.85 -2.24
C ASP A 496 -14.00 41.55 -2.90
N ARG A 497 -15.03 41.65 -3.76
CA ARG A 497 -15.52 40.54 -4.59
C ARG A 497 -14.59 40.12 -5.73
N SER A 498 -13.69 40.99 -6.19
CA SER A 498 -12.72 40.66 -7.27
C SER A 498 -11.50 39.91 -6.76
N LYS A 499 -11.29 39.87 -5.44
CA LYS A 499 -10.24 39.07 -4.80
C LYS A 499 -10.49 37.59 -5.04
N GLY A 500 -9.55 36.92 -5.71
CA GLY A 500 -9.62 35.49 -5.99
C GLY A 500 -9.75 34.68 -4.70
N LYS A 501 -10.83 33.91 -4.58
CA LYS A 501 -11.07 33.02 -3.43
C LYS A 501 -10.53 31.62 -3.73
N ILE A 502 -9.83 31.04 -2.75
CA ILE A 502 -9.42 29.64 -2.80
C ILE A 502 -10.62 28.71 -2.69
N SER A 503 -10.59 27.57 -3.39
CA SER A 503 -11.62 26.53 -3.28
C SER A 503 -11.66 25.92 -1.87
N LYS A 504 -12.80 25.34 -1.45
CA LYS A 504 -12.93 24.64 -0.16
C LYS A 504 -11.87 23.55 0.02
N ALA A 505 -11.56 22.80 -1.04
CA ALA A 505 -10.47 21.81 -1.06
C ALA A 505 -9.09 22.44 -0.79
N ASN A 506 -8.77 23.56 -1.46
CA ASN A 506 -7.50 24.25 -1.24
C ASN A 506 -7.43 24.95 0.12
N LYS A 507 -8.55 25.49 0.63
CA LYS A 507 -8.67 26.04 1.99
C LYS A 507 -8.38 24.96 3.03
N ASN A 508 -9.00 23.79 2.91
CA ASN A 508 -8.78 22.67 3.82
C ASN A 508 -7.35 22.13 3.74
N ARG A 509 -6.77 22.01 2.52
CA ARG A 509 -5.36 21.62 2.33
C ARG A 509 -4.39 22.61 2.98
N LEU A 510 -4.61 23.92 2.78
CA LEU A 510 -3.78 24.96 3.40
C LEU A 510 -3.96 25.02 4.93
N ALA A 511 -5.17 24.80 5.43
CA ALA A 511 -5.43 24.71 6.87
C ALA A 511 -4.71 23.51 7.51
N ALA A 512 -4.77 22.32 6.88
CA ALA A 512 -4.04 21.14 7.34
C ALA A 512 -2.52 21.33 7.36
N LEU A 513 -1.96 21.96 6.31
CA LEU A 513 -0.54 22.32 6.25
C LEU A 513 -0.14 23.32 7.35
N ARG A 514 -0.97 24.33 7.63
CA ARG A 514 -0.74 25.31 8.69
C ARG A 514 -0.85 24.69 10.09
N GLY A 515 -1.82 23.82 10.32
CA GLY A 515 -1.96 23.06 11.56
C GLY A 515 -0.74 22.19 11.85
N ALA A 516 -0.20 21.52 10.82
CA ALA A 516 1.05 20.75 10.94
C ALA A 516 2.26 21.65 11.30
N SER A 517 2.36 22.86 10.74
CA SER A 517 3.44 23.79 11.10
C SER A 517 3.33 24.36 12.52
N GLY A 518 2.11 24.50 13.07
CA GLY A 518 1.90 24.98 14.44
C GLY A 518 2.37 24.02 15.53
N GLY A 519 2.34 22.70 15.27
CA GLY A 519 2.92 21.69 16.18
C GLY A 519 4.45 21.57 16.09
N GLY A 520 5.06 22.10 15.02
CA GLY A 520 6.52 22.09 14.85
C GLY A 520 7.24 23.13 15.71
N THR A 521 6.59 24.24 16.06
CA THR A 521 7.21 25.31 16.86
C THR A 521 7.14 25.04 18.36
N SER A 522 6.07 24.41 18.85
CA SER A 522 5.89 24.09 20.27
C SER A 522 6.85 23.01 20.79
N SER A 523 7.30 22.10 19.92
CA SER A 523 8.21 21.00 20.29
C SER A 523 9.69 21.39 20.34
N VAL A 524 10.08 22.54 19.76
CA VAL A 524 11.49 23.00 19.73
C VAL A 524 11.78 24.09 20.77
N LEU A 525 10.81 24.95 21.12
CA LEU A 525 11.02 26.00 22.13
C LEU A 525 10.93 25.52 23.60
N GLY A 526 10.47 24.30 23.86
CA GLY A 526 10.27 23.76 25.21
C GLY A 526 11.53 23.48 26.04
N ARG A 527 12.74 23.82 25.57
CA ARG A 527 14.01 23.51 26.26
C ARG A 527 15.03 24.66 26.32
N ALA A 528 14.54 25.89 26.48
CA ALA A 528 15.40 27.09 26.61
C ALA A 528 14.89 28.18 27.59
N ALA A 529 14.03 27.83 28.56
CA ALA A 529 13.52 28.78 29.56
C ALA A 529 13.55 28.18 30.98
N GLY A 530 14.68 28.32 31.68
CA GLY A 530 14.78 27.86 33.07
C GLY A 530 16.18 27.69 33.66
N ALA A 531 16.97 28.77 33.78
CA ALA A 531 18.07 28.91 34.76
C ALA A 531 18.68 30.33 34.78
N GLY A 532 18.90 30.91 35.97
CA GLY A 532 19.62 32.19 36.20
C GLY A 532 18.76 33.43 35.92
N GLY A 533 18.59 34.42 36.81
CA GLY A 533 19.48 34.90 37.87
C GLY A 533 20.20 36.17 37.37
N GLY A 534 20.22 37.32 38.05
CA GLY A 534 19.64 37.67 39.35
C GLY A 534 19.56 39.20 39.51
N ARG A 535 19.13 39.66 40.69
CA ARG A 535 18.88 41.07 41.02
C ARG A 535 20.11 41.68 41.70
N VAL A 536 20.71 42.73 41.11
CA VAL A 536 21.63 43.66 41.81
C VAL A 536 21.44 45.06 41.20
N ASP A 537 21.20 46.03 42.11
CA ASP A 537 21.21 47.50 41.99
C ASP A 537 20.61 48.19 40.74
#